data_AF-T0YTV4-F1
#
_entry.id   AF-T0YTV4-F1
#
_cell.length_a   1.000
_cell.length_b   1.000
_cell.length_c   1.000
_cell.angle_alpha   90.00
_cell.angle_beta   90.00
_cell.angle_gamma   90.00
#
_symmetry.space_group_name_H-M   'P 1'
#
loop_
_entity.id
_entity.type
_entity.pdbx_description
1 polymer ?
#
loop_
_entity_poly.entity_id
_entity_poly.type
_entity_poly.pdbx_seq_one_letter_code
_entity_poly.pdbx_strand_id
1 'polypeptide(L)'
;MLDFLQRLDCAHLYLVGDIIDLQALARRPWWHPSHGAVLHAILALAARGTRITYIPGNHDAPLRALAGQTIAGIAIALDAVHVAADGRRYRVSHGDEHDPEQIG
;
A
#
# COMPACT_ATOMS: atom_id res chain seq x y z
N MET A 1 6.64 -0.04 13.33
CA MET A 1 6.13 0.42 12.01
C MET A 1 6.30 1.93 11.82
N LEU A 2 5.80 2.77 12.73
CA LEU A 2 5.95 4.23 12.60
C LEU A 2 7.42 4.69 12.57
N ASP A 3 8.25 4.20 13.49
CA ASP A 3 9.68 4.53 13.54
C ASP A 3 10.44 4.11 12.27
N PHE A 4 9.98 3.05 11.61
CA PHE A 4 10.54 2.57 10.35
C PHE A 4 10.21 3.54 9.20
N LEU A 5 8.94 3.95 9.08
CA LEU A 5 8.50 4.92 8.08
C LEU A 5 9.22 6.27 8.22
N GLN A 6 9.46 6.72 9.45
CA GLN A 6 10.14 7.99 9.71
C GLN A 6 11.63 7.99 9.32
N ARG A 7 12.28 6.82 9.31
CA ARG A 7 13.70 6.68 8.95
C ARG A 7 13.94 6.24 7.51
N LEU A 8 12.88 5.90 6.78
CA LEU A 8 12.97 5.46 5.40
C LEU A 8 13.48 6.58 4.51
N ASP A 9 14.53 6.30 3.75
CA ASP A 9 14.96 7.07 2.59
C ASP A 9 14.99 6.14 1.39
N CYS A 10 14.01 6.31 0.50
CA CYS A 10 13.89 5.50 -0.70
C CYS A 10 13.27 6.31 -1.83
N ALA A 11 13.66 5.97 -3.06
CA ALA A 11 13.11 6.57 -4.27
C ALA A 11 11.67 6.07 -4.55
N HIS A 12 11.38 4.81 -4.21
CA HIS A 12 10.06 4.20 -4.42
C HIS A 12 9.72 3.28 -3.24
N LEU A 13 8.56 3.52 -2.63
CA LEU A 13 7.93 2.68 -1.62
C LEU A 13 6.72 1.96 -2.22
N TYR A 14 6.70 0.63 -2.13
CA TYR A 14 5.53 -0.19 -2.45
C TYR A 14 4.83 -0.58 -1.14
N LEU A 15 3.54 -0.28 -1.04
CA LEU A 15 2.66 -0.65 0.06
C LEU A 15 1.81 -1.83 -0.40
N VAL A 16 2.19 -3.04 -0.01
CA VAL A 16 1.67 -4.29 -0.58
C VAL A 16 0.61 -4.92 0.33
N GLY A 17 -0.62 -4.47 0.13
CA GLY A 17 -1.86 -4.97 0.73
C GLY A 17 -2.00 -4.72 2.22
N ASP A 18 -3.25 -4.78 2.68
CA ASP A 18 -3.67 -4.84 4.08
C ASP A 18 -3.04 -3.77 5.01
N ILE A 19 -2.66 -2.61 4.45
CA ILE A 19 -2.12 -1.49 5.25
C ILE A 19 -3.23 -0.84 6.07
N ILE A 20 -4.47 -0.84 5.55
CA ILE A 20 -5.67 -0.35 6.21
C ILE A 20 -6.71 -1.48 6.20
N ASP A 21 -7.13 -1.98 7.36
CA ASP A 21 -8.21 -2.97 7.42
C ASP A 21 -9.59 -2.30 7.32
N LEU A 22 -10.08 -2.14 6.10
CA LEU A 22 -11.41 -1.56 5.84
C LEU A 22 -12.53 -2.49 6.28
N GLN A 23 -12.33 -3.81 6.24
CA GLN A 23 -13.31 -4.79 6.70
C GLN A 23 -13.56 -4.68 8.21
N ALA A 24 -12.49 -4.55 9.01
CA ALA A 24 -12.59 -4.34 10.45
C ALA A 24 -13.28 -3.01 10.77
N LEU A 25 -12.91 -1.93 10.06
CA LEU A 25 -13.52 -0.60 10.23
C LEU A 25 -15.02 -0.59 9.91
N ALA A 26 -15.44 -1.31 8.88
CA ALA A 26 -16.85 -1.44 8.52
C ALA A 26 -17.65 -2.20 9.58
N ARG A 27 -17.06 -3.23 10.20
CA ARG A 27 -17.72 -4.03 11.25
C ARG A 27 -17.78 -3.32 12.59
N ARG A 28 -16.68 -2.65 12.97
CA ARG A 28 -16.56 -1.87 14.20
C ARG A 28 -15.70 -0.63 13.92
N PRO A 29 -16.31 0.56 13.79
CA PRO A 29 -15.56 1.78 13.55
C PRO A 29 -14.75 2.12 14.81
N TRP A 30 -13.49 1.67 14.82
CA TRP A 30 -12.53 1.97 15.85
C TRP A 30 -11.23 2.38 15.16
N TRP A 31 -10.82 3.63 15.39
CA TRP A 31 -9.64 4.21 14.77
C TRP A 31 -8.69 4.69 15.86
N HIS A 32 -7.67 3.89 16.14
CA HIS A 32 -6.67 4.29 17.12
C HIS A 32 -5.83 5.45 16.56
N PRO A 33 -5.44 6.45 17.39
CA PRO A 33 -4.60 7.56 16.94
C PRO A 33 -3.31 7.14 16.25
N SER A 34 -2.76 5.97 16.59
CA SER A 34 -1.57 5.41 15.93
C SER A 34 -1.78 5.09 14.45
N HIS A 35 -3.00 4.76 14.02
CA HIS A 35 -3.31 4.56 12.59
C HIS A 35 -3.17 5.87 11.81
N GLY A 36 -3.63 6.98 12.39
CA GLY A 36 -3.43 8.32 11.82
C GLY A 36 -1.95 8.68 11.70
N ALA A 37 -1.14 8.36 12.71
CA ALA A 37 0.30 8.61 12.67
C ALA A 37 1.02 7.87 11.52
N VAL A 38 0.61 6.63 11.22
CA VAL A 38 1.13 5.87 10.07
C VAL A 38 0.76 6.55 8.75
N LEU A 39 -0.50 6.95 8.57
CA LEU A 39 -0.93 7.67 7.37
C LEU A 39 -0.16 8.98 7.20
N HIS A 40 -0.02 9.77 8.27
CA HIS A 40 0.75 11.01 8.24
C HIS A 40 2.22 10.78 7.86
N ALA A 41 2.84 9.71 8.37
CA ALA A 41 4.20 9.36 8.00
C ALA A 41 4.28 9.05 6.49
N ILE A 42 3.38 8.22 5.95
CA ILE A 42 3.33 7.90 4.51
C ILE A 42 3.15 9.17 3.65
N LEU A 43 2.22 10.04 4.04
CA LEU A 43 1.99 11.32 3.34
C LEU A 43 3.22 12.22 3.39
N ALA A 44 3.93 12.25 4.52
CA ALA A 44 5.19 12.98 4.62
C ALA A 44 6.26 12.39 3.67
N LEU A 45 6.29 11.06 3.46
CA LEU A 45 7.20 10.45 2.48
C LEU A 45 6.84 10.87 1.04
N ALA A 46 5.55 10.90 0.72
CA ALA A 46 5.09 11.36 -0.60
C ALA A 46 5.46 12.84 -0.82
N ALA A 47 5.27 13.68 0.20
CA ALA A 47 5.55 15.11 0.13
C ALA A 47 7.04 15.44 -0.07
N ARG A 48 7.97 14.62 0.44
CA ARG A 48 9.41 14.76 0.19
C ARG A 48 9.86 14.19 -1.17
N GLY A 49 8.94 13.63 -1.97
CA GLY A 49 9.22 13.12 -3.31
C GLY A 49 9.48 11.61 -3.40
N THR A 50 9.30 10.83 -2.32
CA THR A 50 9.29 9.37 -2.44
C THR A 50 8.08 8.96 -3.29
N ARG A 51 8.31 8.19 -4.37
CA ARG A 51 7.20 7.61 -5.15
C ARG A 51 6.53 6.54 -4.32
N ILE A 52 5.21 6.58 -4.19
CA ILE A 52 4.47 5.57 -3.40
C ILE A 52 3.45 4.87 -4.30
N THR A 53 3.48 3.55 -4.31
CA THR A 53 2.48 2.72 -4.97
C THR A 53 1.81 1.82 -3.94
N TYR A 54 0.49 1.97 -3.81
CA TYR A 54 -0.36 1.14 -2.98
C TYR A 54 -0.97 0.03 -3.84
N ILE A 55 -0.75 -1.21 -3.44
CA ILE A 55 -1.31 -2.39 -4.06
C ILE A 55 -2.31 -2.99 -3.06
N PRO A 56 -3.63 -2.85 -3.25
CA PRO A 56 -4.59 -3.38 -2.30
C PRO A 56 -4.56 -4.90 -2.22
N GLY A 57 -4.74 -5.41 -1.01
CA GLY A 57 -4.96 -6.81 -0.70
C GLY A 57 -6.42 -7.17 -0.48
N ASN A 58 -6.66 -8.12 0.41
CA ASN A 58 -7.98 -8.68 0.69
C ASN A 58 -8.77 -7.83 1.71
N HIS A 59 -8.11 -7.31 2.74
CA HIS A 59 -8.76 -6.55 3.81
C HIS A 59 -9.15 -5.13 3.39
N ASP A 60 -8.52 -4.62 2.36
CA ASP A 60 -8.73 -3.32 1.72
C ASP A 60 -9.22 -3.47 0.26
N ALA A 61 -9.82 -4.60 -0.09
CA ALA A 61 -10.35 -4.89 -1.41
C ALA A 61 -11.19 -3.74 -2.05
N PRO A 62 -11.99 -2.94 -1.31
CA PRO A 62 -12.67 -1.79 -1.89
C PRO A 62 -11.74 -0.77 -2.57
N LEU A 63 -10.48 -0.65 -2.14
CA LEU A 63 -9.48 0.23 -2.77
C LEU A 63 -9.07 -0.25 -4.17
N ARG A 64 -9.29 -1.52 -4.53
CA ARG A 64 -9.03 -2.03 -5.89
C ARG A 64 -9.82 -1.27 -6.96
N ALA A 65 -11.01 -0.77 -6.62
CA ALA A 65 -11.83 0.05 -7.51
C ALA A 65 -11.19 1.42 -7.84
N LEU A 66 -10.19 1.84 -7.07
CA LEU A 66 -9.44 3.08 -7.28
C LEU A 66 -8.12 2.84 -8.05
N ALA A 67 -7.85 1.62 -8.51
CA ALA A 67 -6.67 1.33 -9.31
C ALA A 67 -6.58 2.25 -10.55
N GLY A 68 -5.38 2.76 -10.82
CA GLY A 68 -5.11 3.77 -11.84
C GLY A 68 -5.23 5.22 -11.34
N GLN A 69 -5.78 5.44 -10.15
CA GLN A 69 -5.87 6.77 -9.55
C GLN A 69 -4.64 7.09 -8.69
N THR A 70 -4.44 8.38 -8.42
CA THR A 70 -3.46 8.87 -7.44
C THR A 70 -4.18 9.72 -6.40
N ILE A 71 -4.00 9.38 -5.13
CA ILE A 71 -4.65 10.07 -4.00
C ILE A 71 -3.56 10.57 -3.08
N ALA A 72 -3.52 11.89 -2.85
CA ALA A 72 -2.54 12.53 -1.96
C ALA A 72 -1.07 12.12 -2.25
N GLY A 73 -0.71 11.95 -3.52
CA GLY A 73 0.63 11.55 -3.95
C GLY A 73 0.91 10.04 -3.91
N ILE A 74 -0.10 9.22 -3.57
CA ILE A 74 -0.01 7.75 -3.55
C ILE A 74 -0.75 7.20 -4.76
N ALA A 75 -0.03 6.52 -5.65
CA ALA A 75 -0.64 5.83 -6.78
C ALA A 75 -1.26 4.50 -6.31
N ILE A 76 -2.46 4.17 -6.78
CA ILE A 76 -3.12 2.90 -6.48
C ILE A 76 -3.03 2.03 -7.73
N ALA A 77 -2.55 0.80 -7.59
CA ALA A 77 -2.38 -0.15 -8.69
C ALA A 77 -2.74 -1.58 -8.24
N LEU A 78 -3.08 -2.46 -9.17
CA LEU A 78 -3.33 -3.88 -8.85
C LEU A 78 -2.03 -4.69 -8.79
N ASP A 79 -1.02 -4.27 -9.53
CA ASP A 79 0.35 -4.75 -9.43
C ASP A 79 1.31 -3.65 -9.90
N ALA A 80 2.61 -3.89 -9.72
CA ALA A 80 3.65 -3.03 -10.24
C ALA A 80 4.86 -3.83 -10.70
N VAL A 81 5.69 -3.23 -11.55
CA VAL A 81 7.02 -3.74 -11.87
C VAL A 81 8.06 -2.87 -11.18
N HIS A 82 8.84 -3.48 -10.30
CA HIS A 82 10.05 -2.88 -9.74
C HIS A 82 11.25 -3.25 -10.61
N VAL A 83 12.04 -2.25 -10.99
CA VAL A 83 13.34 -2.44 -11.64
C VAL A 83 14.42 -2.18 -10.61
N ALA A 84 15.15 -3.23 -10.23
CA ALA A 84 16.24 -3.12 -9.27
C ALA A 84 17.46 -2.43 -9.91
N ALA A 85 18.40 -2.00 -9.07
CA ALA A 85 19.60 -1.29 -9.51
C ALA A 85 20.49 -2.13 -10.47
N ASP A 86 20.38 -3.45 -10.43
CA ASP A 86 21.06 -4.38 -11.33
C ASP A 86 20.30 -4.65 -12.65
N GLY A 87 19.17 -3.96 -12.86
CA GLY A 87 18.31 -4.09 -14.02
C GLY A 87 17.32 -5.25 -13.96
N ARG A 88 17.33 -6.08 -12.90
CA ARG A 88 16.35 -7.14 -12.75
C ARG A 88 14.95 -6.56 -12.53
N ARG A 89 13.97 -7.24 -13.11
CA ARG A 89 12.55 -6.85 -13.05
C ARG A 89 11.82 -7.78 -12.10
N TYR A 90 11.13 -7.21 -11.13
CA TYR A 90 10.34 -7.91 -10.13
C TYR A 90 8.89 -7.48 -10.27
N ARG A 91 7.97 -8.44 -10.35
CA ARG A 91 6.54 -8.15 -10.21
C ARG A 91 6.24 -8.00 -8.72
N VAL A 92 5.56 -6.92 -8.37
CA VAL A 92 5.08 -6.64 -7.03
C VAL A 92 3.57 -6.73 -7.07
N SER A 93 3.02 -7.64 -6.28
CA SER A 93 1.57 -7.81 -6.13
C SER A 93 1.25 -8.30 -4.72
N HIS A 94 -0.01 -8.25 -4.30
CA HIS A 94 -0.40 -8.71 -2.96
C HIS A 94 -0.23 -10.23 -2.81
N GLY A 95 -0.60 -11.00 -3.85
CA GLY A 95 -0.39 -12.44 -3.93
C GLY A 95 -1.62 -13.28 -3.62
N ASP A 96 -2.71 -12.67 -3.12
CA ASP A 96 -4.00 -13.36 -2.95
C ASP A 96 -4.59 -13.80 -4.29
N GLU A 97 -4.25 -13.11 -5.38
CA GLU A 97 -4.64 -13.50 -6.73
C GLU A 97 -4.08 -14.87 -7.16
N HIS A 98 -3.13 -15.42 -6.40
CA HIS A 98 -2.50 -16.71 -6.64
C HIS A 98 -2.88 -17.78 -5.62
N ASP A 99 -3.80 -17.48 -4.70
CA ASP A 99 -4.27 -18.43 -3.69
C ASP A 99 -5.39 -19.31 -4.29
N PRO A 100 -5.21 -20.64 -4.40
CA PRO A 100 -6.20 -21.52 -5.02
C PRO A 100 -7.53 -21.61 -4.23
N GLU A 101 -7.57 -21.17 -2.97
CA GLU A 101 -8.79 -21.15 -2.15
C GLU A 101 -9.80 -20.05 -2.54
N GLN A 102 -9.45 -19.12 -3.43
CA GLN A 102 -10.38 -18.13 -3.99
C GLN A 102 -11.00 -18.52 -5.34
N ILE A 103 -10.69 -19.72 -5.86
CA ILE A 103 -11.35 -20.27 -7.05
C ILE A 103 -12.59 -21.06 -6.59
N GLY A 104 -13.65 -20.33 -6.25
CA GLY A 104 -14.99 -20.86 -6.00
C GLY A 104 -15.83 -20.89 -7.27
#